data_AF-A0A7X3KAF5-F1
#
_entry.id   AF-A0A7X3KAF5-F1
#
_cell.length_a   1.000
_cell.length_b   1.000
_cell.length_c   1.000
_cell.angle_alpha   90.00
_cell.angle_beta   90.00
_cell.angle_gamma   90.00
#
_symmetry.space_group_name_H-M   'P 1'
#
loop_
_entity.id
_entity.type
_entity.pdbx_description
1 polymer ?
#
loop_
_entity_poly.entity_id
_entity_poly.type
_entity_poly.pdbx_seq_one_letter_code
_entity_poly.pdbx_strand_id
1 'polypeptide(L)'
;MVRLALTGGPWDCHTHIYGPWDAFPLPATAAYRPAAAPMTELLAMHERLGIGHGVLVQAACYQSDHSALLAALAATDGRYRGVALIDETMDDADLRSLHDGGVRGVRFNFMGHLPGERDLDRLRSVAERVRPLGWHALLHGQLAQVLPVLDAWRDLDMPLVIDHMARQDATREWDEPALKRLERHLAHPQRWLKLSGVDRAMQGAPAPWPAALPLARRLLAAARQRAIWGTDWPHPNIQGPVPDDGQLLDFLVEVCGDAATAQAVLVDNPKRLYF
;
A
#
# COMPACT_ATOMS: atom_id res chain seq x y z
N MET A 1 -0.45 2.09 23.65
CA MET A 1 0.73 1.95 22.78
C MET A 1 1.76 1.04 23.41
N VAL A 2 1.85 -0.19 22.91
CA VAL A 2 2.92 -1.12 23.29
C VAL A 2 4.14 -0.70 22.48
N ARG A 3 5.10 0.00 23.11
CA ARG A 3 6.37 0.34 22.45
C ARG A 3 7.23 -0.92 22.35
N LEU A 4 7.09 -1.66 21.26
CA LEU A 4 8.11 -2.63 20.86
C LEU A 4 9.37 -1.86 20.45
N ALA A 5 10.51 -2.22 21.02
CA ALA A 5 11.80 -1.70 20.60
C ALA A 5 12.20 -2.36 19.27
N LEU A 6 11.73 -1.80 18.15
CA LEU A 6 12.09 -2.24 16.81
C LEU A 6 13.40 -1.59 16.37
N THR A 7 14.35 -2.39 15.91
CA THR A 7 15.63 -1.87 15.41
C THR A 7 15.37 -1.10 14.11
N GLY A 8 15.70 0.20 14.10
CA GLY A 8 15.49 1.08 12.94
C GLY A 8 14.11 1.75 12.85
N GLY A 9 13.21 1.46 13.80
CA GLY A 9 11.84 1.98 13.81
C GLY A 9 10.92 1.34 12.76
N PRO A 10 9.59 1.34 12.98
CA PRO A 10 8.63 0.82 12.01
C PRO A 10 8.63 1.61 10.70
N TRP A 11 8.23 0.94 9.63
CA TRP A 11 7.98 1.50 8.31
C TRP A 11 6.49 1.64 8.08
N ASP A 12 6.09 2.74 7.42
CA ASP A 12 4.75 2.86 6.86
C ASP A 12 4.78 2.67 5.34
N CYS A 13 4.33 1.52 4.87
CA CYS A 13 4.41 1.15 3.45
C CYS A 13 3.18 1.58 2.62
N HIS A 14 2.26 2.39 3.16
CA HIS A 14 1.13 2.88 2.36
C HIS A 14 0.60 4.20 2.93
N THR A 15 0.91 5.30 2.26
CA THR A 15 0.36 6.63 2.57
C THR A 15 0.09 7.40 1.29
N HIS A 16 -0.75 8.42 1.39
CA HIS A 16 -1.01 9.40 0.34
C HIS A 16 -0.74 10.79 0.89
N ILE A 17 -0.41 11.75 0.03
CA ILE A 17 -0.35 13.16 0.40
C ILE A 17 -1.29 13.96 -0.50
N TYR A 18 -1.83 15.04 0.04
CA TYR A 18 -2.75 15.93 -0.63
C TYR A 18 -2.31 17.37 -0.40
N GLY A 19 -1.98 18.07 -1.48
CA GLY A 19 -1.52 19.44 -1.44
C GLY A 19 -0.11 19.60 -0.84
N PRO A 20 0.25 20.83 -0.41
CA PRO A 20 -0.61 22.00 -0.33
C PRO A 20 -1.09 22.50 -1.71
N TRP A 21 -2.31 23.03 -1.79
CA TRP A 21 -3.02 23.26 -3.06
C TRP A 21 -2.48 24.44 -3.89
N ASP A 22 -1.76 25.35 -3.26
CA ASP A 22 -1.08 26.47 -3.90
C ASP A 22 0.17 26.02 -4.69
N ALA A 23 0.91 25.05 -4.16
CA ALA A 23 2.08 24.47 -4.83
C ALA A 23 1.71 23.30 -5.76
N PHE A 24 0.73 22.47 -5.36
CA PHE A 24 0.33 21.26 -6.06
C PHE A 24 -1.19 21.24 -6.31
N PRO A 25 -1.69 22.09 -7.22
CA PRO A 25 -3.11 22.15 -7.53
C PRO A 25 -3.59 20.86 -8.19
N LEU A 26 -4.83 20.48 -7.90
CA LEU A 26 -5.44 19.33 -8.58
C LEU A 26 -5.76 19.66 -10.05
N PRO A 27 -5.59 18.69 -10.97
CA PRO A 27 -6.03 18.86 -12.34
C PRO A 27 -7.55 19.12 -12.39
N ALA A 28 -8.01 19.84 -13.42
CA ALA A 28 -9.44 20.12 -13.60
C ALA A 28 -10.28 18.83 -13.72
N THR A 29 -9.67 17.75 -14.21
CA THR A 29 -10.25 16.42 -14.42
C THR A 29 -10.15 15.50 -13.18
N ALA A 30 -9.70 16.01 -12.03
CA ALA A 30 -9.56 15.21 -10.82
C ALA A 30 -10.89 14.51 -10.46
N ALA A 31 -10.83 13.19 -10.22
CA ALA A 31 -12.00 12.37 -9.92
C ALA A 31 -12.67 12.72 -8.58
N TYR A 32 -11.93 13.35 -7.66
CA TYR A 32 -12.39 13.84 -6.36
C TYR A 32 -11.45 14.92 -5.83
N ARG A 33 -11.90 15.69 -4.83
CA ARG A 33 -11.15 16.78 -4.20
C ARG A 33 -11.10 16.55 -2.68
N PRO A 34 -10.04 15.95 -2.14
CA PRO A 34 -9.92 15.69 -0.70
C PRO A 34 -9.55 16.97 0.07
N ALA A 35 -9.60 16.91 1.40
CA ALA A 35 -8.97 17.92 2.25
C ALA A 35 -7.44 17.88 2.06
N ALA A 36 -6.77 19.01 2.33
CA ALA A 36 -5.31 19.04 2.35
C ALA A 36 -4.78 18.11 3.44
N ALA A 37 -3.71 17.39 3.10
CA ALA A 37 -2.98 16.48 3.97
C ALA A 37 -1.53 16.46 3.46
N PRO A 38 -0.78 17.56 3.66
CA PRO A 38 0.54 17.74 3.08
C PRO A 38 1.58 16.82 3.75
N MET A 39 2.72 16.64 3.08
CA MET A 39 3.84 15.84 3.57
C MET A 39 4.33 16.26 4.97
N THR A 40 4.22 17.54 5.33
CA THR A 40 4.59 18.06 6.65
C THR A 40 3.73 17.47 7.77
N GLU A 41 2.43 17.27 7.54
CA GLU A 41 1.53 16.62 8.51
C GLU A 41 1.82 15.13 8.63
N LEU A 42 2.11 14.47 7.51
CA LEU A 42 2.51 13.07 7.49
C LEU A 42 3.80 12.85 8.30
N LEU A 43 4.82 13.69 8.09
CA LEU A 43 6.08 13.63 8.84
C LEU A 43 5.87 13.84 10.35
N ALA A 44 5.03 14.80 10.73
CA ALA A 44 4.69 15.02 12.14
C ALA A 44 3.95 13.82 12.75
N MET A 45 3.08 13.15 11.99
CA MET A 45 2.42 11.91 12.41
C MET A 45 3.44 10.78 12.58
N HIS A 46 4.31 10.56 11.60
CA HIS A 46 5.37 9.55 11.67
C HIS A 46 6.31 9.77 12.86
N GLU A 47 6.71 11.00 13.13
CA GLU A 47 7.55 11.34 14.29
C GLU A 47 6.90 10.91 15.61
N ARG A 48 5.60 11.20 15.80
CA ARG A 48 4.86 10.79 17.01
C ARG A 48 4.81 9.27 17.19
N LEU A 49 4.70 8.53 16.09
CA LEU A 49 4.66 7.05 16.10
C LEU A 49 6.06 6.39 16.08
N GLY A 50 7.13 7.17 15.91
CA GLY A 50 8.48 6.66 15.75
C GLY A 50 8.74 5.97 14.40
N ILE A 51 7.93 6.26 13.38
CA ILE A 51 8.08 5.72 12.03
C ILE A 51 9.25 6.44 11.33
N GLY A 52 10.26 5.67 10.93
CA GLY A 52 11.49 6.21 10.35
C GLY A 52 11.51 6.30 8.82
N HIS A 53 10.73 5.44 8.17
CA HIS A 53 10.69 5.24 6.72
C HIS A 53 9.24 5.14 6.24
N GLY A 54 8.99 5.54 4.99
CA GLY A 54 7.63 5.53 4.46
C GLY A 54 7.54 5.28 2.96
N VAL A 55 6.34 4.98 2.50
CA VAL A 55 6.02 4.81 1.09
C VAL A 55 4.84 5.69 0.72
N LEU A 56 5.10 6.62 -0.19
CA LEU A 56 4.11 7.53 -0.75
C LEU A 56 3.52 6.89 -2.01
N VAL A 57 2.24 6.53 -1.95
CA VAL A 57 1.50 6.01 -3.10
C VAL A 57 0.80 7.18 -3.79
N GLN A 58 1.02 7.31 -5.09
CA GLN A 58 0.40 8.36 -5.90
C GLN A 58 -1.12 8.38 -5.69
N ALA A 59 -1.62 9.54 -5.30
CA ALA A 59 -3.03 9.70 -5.02
C ALA A 59 -3.80 9.89 -6.33
N ALA A 60 -4.94 9.19 -6.48
CA ALA A 60 -5.65 9.13 -7.76
C ALA A 60 -6.20 10.49 -8.23
N CYS A 61 -6.39 11.46 -7.33
CA CYS A 61 -6.78 12.83 -7.68
C CYS A 61 -5.71 13.59 -8.48
N TYR A 62 -4.44 13.21 -8.36
CA TYR A 62 -3.32 13.78 -9.13
C TYR A 62 -3.07 13.08 -10.47
N GLN A 63 -3.69 11.92 -10.70
CA GLN A 63 -3.51 11.14 -11.94
C GLN A 63 -2.01 10.87 -12.20
N SER A 64 -1.52 11.16 -13.41
CA SER A 64 -0.13 11.04 -13.83
C SER A 64 0.76 12.24 -13.49
N ASP A 65 0.25 13.27 -12.81
CA ASP A 65 1.08 14.36 -12.29
C ASP A 65 1.76 13.93 -10.97
N HIS A 66 3.04 13.55 -11.06
CA HIS A 66 3.85 13.15 -9.91
C HIS A 66 4.61 14.30 -9.24
N SER A 67 4.34 15.57 -9.58
CA SER A 67 5.09 16.71 -9.04
C SER A 67 5.07 16.76 -7.51
N ALA A 68 3.89 16.59 -6.89
CA ALA A 68 3.73 16.53 -5.43
C ALA A 68 4.48 15.34 -4.82
N LEU A 69 4.39 14.16 -5.45
CA LEU A 69 5.06 12.95 -5.02
C LEU A 69 6.59 13.14 -5.02
N LEU A 70 7.15 13.62 -6.12
CA LEU A 70 8.59 13.80 -6.28
C LEU A 70 9.15 14.87 -5.33
N ALA A 71 8.43 15.98 -5.16
CA ALA A 71 8.82 17.03 -4.21
C ALA A 71 8.83 16.50 -2.76
N ALA A 72 7.83 15.70 -2.38
CA ALA A 72 7.78 15.08 -1.07
C ALA A 72 8.90 14.05 -0.85
N LEU A 73 9.23 13.23 -1.85
CA LEU A 73 10.34 12.27 -1.76
C LEU A 73 11.69 12.98 -1.60
N ALA A 74 11.92 14.05 -2.35
CA ALA A 74 13.15 14.84 -2.27
C ALA A 74 13.39 15.44 -0.87
N ALA A 75 12.34 15.68 -0.10
CA ALA A 75 12.41 16.24 1.26
C ALA A 75 12.73 15.20 2.35
N THR A 76 13.03 13.95 2.01
CA THR A 76 13.14 12.86 3.00
C THR A 76 14.53 12.24 3.16
N ASP A 77 15.55 12.79 2.49
CA ASP A 77 16.92 12.25 2.48
C ASP A 77 16.96 10.75 2.14
N GLY A 78 16.09 10.33 1.22
CA GLY A 78 16.01 8.93 0.76
C GLY A 78 15.37 7.96 1.75
N ARG A 79 14.77 8.42 2.86
CA ARG A 79 14.03 7.54 3.79
C ARG A 79 12.68 7.07 3.26
N TYR A 80 12.15 7.74 2.22
CA TYR A 80 10.86 7.39 1.62
C TYR A 80 11.03 6.88 0.19
N ARG A 81 10.05 6.10 -0.27
CA ARG A 81 9.93 5.63 -1.64
C ARG A 81 8.55 5.92 -2.21
N GLY A 82 8.48 6.04 -3.54
CA GLY A 82 7.23 6.29 -4.25
C GLY A 82 6.63 5.05 -4.90
N VAL A 83 5.31 5.06 -5.07
CA VAL A 83 4.58 4.17 -5.99
C VAL A 83 3.77 5.04 -6.94
N ALA A 84 4.04 4.94 -8.25
CA ALA A 84 3.42 5.78 -9.27
C ALA A 84 2.10 5.20 -9.82
N LEU A 85 1.27 6.09 -10.35
CA LEU A 85 0.26 5.76 -11.37
C LEU A 85 0.85 6.13 -12.73
N ILE A 86 0.91 5.17 -13.64
CA ILE A 86 1.48 5.33 -14.99
C ILE A 86 0.35 5.20 -15.99
N ASP A 87 0.31 6.06 -17.00
CA ASP A 87 -0.57 5.94 -18.15
C ASP A 87 0.23 5.65 -19.43
N GLU A 88 -0.47 5.42 -20.54
CA GLU A 88 0.17 5.13 -21.83
C GLU A 88 0.99 6.29 -22.42
N THR A 89 0.89 7.50 -21.86
CA THR A 89 1.58 8.69 -22.38
C THR A 89 3.00 8.83 -21.86
N MET A 90 3.33 8.16 -20.75
CA MET A 90 4.67 8.18 -20.17
C MET A 90 5.65 7.36 -20.97
N ASP A 91 6.78 7.95 -21.33
CA ASP A 91 7.88 7.30 -22.03
C ASP A 91 8.95 6.74 -21.05
N ASP A 92 9.97 6.07 -21.59
CA ASP A 92 11.02 5.49 -20.76
C ASP A 92 11.87 6.56 -20.03
N ALA A 93 11.94 7.79 -20.53
CA ALA A 93 12.63 8.90 -19.88
C ALA A 93 11.84 9.38 -18.66
N ASP A 94 10.52 9.46 -18.77
CA ASP A 94 9.63 9.73 -17.64
C ASP A 94 9.80 8.67 -16.55
N LEU A 95 9.81 7.37 -16.94
CA LEU A 95 9.99 6.28 -15.99
C LEU A 95 11.36 6.32 -15.28
N ARG A 96 12.43 6.68 -16.00
CA ARG A 96 13.76 6.90 -15.41
C ARG A 96 13.77 8.07 -14.44
N SER A 97 13.14 9.19 -14.81
CA SER A 97 13.00 10.37 -13.92
C SER A 97 12.29 10.01 -12.62
N LEU A 98 11.20 9.24 -12.70
CA LEU A 98 10.50 8.73 -11.51
C LEU A 98 11.40 7.79 -10.69
N HIS A 99 12.15 6.90 -11.34
CA HIS A 99 13.08 6.00 -10.66
C HIS A 99 14.16 6.78 -9.89
N ASP A 100 14.79 7.75 -10.54
CA ASP A 100 15.84 8.58 -9.95
C ASP A 100 15.27 9.45 -8.81
N GLY A 101 14.01 9.87 -8.92
CA GLY A 101 13.25 10.55 -7.87
C GLY A 101 12.82 9.67 -6.69
N GLY A 102 13.12 8.37 -6.71
CA GLY A 102 12.85 7.45 -5.59
C GLY A 102 11.58 6.60 -5.73
N VAL A 103 10.93 6.59 -6.89
CA VAL A 103 9.80 5.67 -7.15
C VAL A 103 10.31 4.24 -7.35
N ARG A 104 9.64 3.26 -6.73
CA ARG A 104 10.00 1.83 -6.77
C ARG A 104 8.82 0.91 -7.05
N GLY A 105 7.68 1.46 -7.47
CA GLY A 105 6.50 0.67 -7.80
C GLY A 105 5.51 1.37 -8.69
N VAL A 106 4.63 0.59 -9.31
CA VAL A 106 3.46 1.04 -10.04
C VAL A 106 2.21 0.50 -9.37
N ARG A 107 1.12 1.28 -9.31
CA ARG A 107 -0.16 0.86 -8.74
C ARG A 107 -1.20 0.58 -9.83
N PHE A 108 -1.90 -0.53 -9.67
CA PHE A 108 -3.09 -0.91 -10.43
C PHE A 108 -4.29 -1.00 -9.48
N ASN A 109 -5.38 -0.34 -9.86
CA ASN A 109 -6.56 -0.22 -9.02
C ASN A 109 -7.76 -0.86 -9.70
N PHE A 110 -8.37 -1.85 -9.06
CA PHE A 110 -9.49 -2.65 -9.55
C PHE A 110 -10.80 -2.37 -8.82
N MET A 111 -10.81 -1.44 -7.85
CA MET A 111 -12.06 -1.05 -7.18
C MET A 111 -12.97 -0.34 -8.20
N GLY A 112 -14.20 -0.82 -8.37
CA GLY A 112 -15.11 -0.35 -9.42
C GLY A 112 -15.48 1.14 -9.35
N HIS A 113 -15.34 1.79 -8.19
CA HIS A 113 -15.61 3.22 -8.01
C HIS A 113 -14.40 4.13 -8.33
N LEU A 114 -13.24 3.54 -8.65
CA LEU A 114 -12.01 4.28 -8.95
C LEU A 114 -11.67 4.15 -10.44
N PRO A 115 -11.24 5.26 -11.10
CA PRO A 115 -10.88 5.23 -12.51
C PRO A 115 -9.67 4.30 -12.75
N GLY A 116 -9.60 3.72 -13.96
CA GLY A 116 -8.44 2.95 -14.40
C GLY A 116 -8.74 1.96 -15.52
N GLU A 117 -7.70 1.54 -16.22
CA GLU A 117 -7.75 0.44 -17.20
C GLU A 117 -8.13 -0.89 -16.48
N ARG A 118 -8.82 -1.76 -17.21
CA ARG A 118 -9.31 -3.06 -16.71
C ARG A 118 -8.88 -4.22 -17.62
N ASP A 119 -8.38 -3.93 -18.80
CA ASP A 119 -7.77 -4.91 -19.70
C ASP A 119 -6.46 -5.44 -19.08
N LEU A 120 -6.44 -6.72 -18.73
CA LEU A 120 -5.31 -7.34 -18.02
C LEU A 120 -4.04 -7.42 -18.88
N ASP A 121 -4.14 -7.48 -20.20
CA ASP A 121 -2.99 -7.56 -21.10
C ASP A 121 -2.32 -6.19 -21.22
N ARG A 122 -3.13 -5.12 -21.30
CA ARG A 122 -2.61 -3.74 -21.26
C ARG A 122 -1.95 -3.42 -19.91
N LEU A 123 -2.60 -3.78 -18.82
CA LEU A 123 -2.03 -3.60 -17.48
C LEU A 123 -0.73 -4.41 -17.30
N ARG A 124 -0.67 -5.64 -17.84
CA ARG A 124 0.54 -6.46 -17.83
C ARG A 124 1.68 -5.79 -18.59
N SER A 125 1.39 -5.23 -19.77
CA SER A 125 2.38 -4.48 -20.55
C SER A 125 3.00 -3.32 -19.75
N VAL A 126 2.18 -2.56 -19.01
CA VAL A 126 2.68 -1.50 -18.11
C VAL A 126 3.57 -2.07 -17.00
N ALA A 127 3.18 -3.20 -16.39
CA ALA A 127 3.97 -3.85 -15.35
C ALA A 127 5.34 -4.35 -15.90
N GLU A 128 5.34 -4.93 -17.11
CA GLU A 128 6.55 -5.40 -17.78
C GLU A 128 7.49 -4.25 -18.17
N ARG A 129 6.96 -3.07 -18.50
CA ARG A 129 7.77 -1.86 -18.78
C ARG A 129 8.59 -1.38 -17.59
N VAL A 130 8.05 -1.49 -16.36
CA VAL A 130 8.76 -1.06 -15.15
C VAL A 130 9.63 -2.16 -14.53
N ARG A 131 9.48 -3.42 -14.96
CA ARG A 131 10.25 -4.56 -14.46
C ARG A 131 11.77 -4.35 -14.54
N PRO A 132 12.37 -3.85 -15.64
CA PRO A 132 13.82 -3.60 -15.72
C PRO A 132 14.34 -2.58 -14.71
N LEU A 133 13.46 -1.72 -14.16
CA LEU A 133 13.80 -0.74 -13.12
C LEU A 133 13.78 -1.37 -11.70
N GLY A 134 13.48 -2.67 -11.58
CA GLY A 134 13.35 -3.37 -10.30
C GLY A 134 12.09 -2.99 -9.51
N TRP A 135 11.09 -2.42 -10.17
CA TRP A 135 9.86 -1.98 -9.50
C TRP A 135 8.93 -3.15 -9.16
N HIS A 136 8.07 -2.95 -8.16
CA HIS A 136 6.95 -3.85 -7.86
C HIS A 136 5.64 -3.34 -8.46
N ALA A 137 4.65 -4.23 -8.61
CA ALA A 137 3.28 -3.86 -8.97
C ALA A 137 2.36 -4.01 -7.75
N LEU A 138 1.73 -2.91 -7.34
CA LEU A 138 0.75 -2.86 -6.26
C LEU A 138 -0.67 -3.07 -6.81
N LEU A 139 -1.35 -4.10 -6.34
CA LEU A 139 -2.72 -4.46 -6.74
C LEU A 139 -3.71 -4.06 -5.65
N HIS A 140 -4.55 -3.07 -5.93
CA HIS A 140 -5.59 -2.60 -5.02
C HIS A 140 -6.97 -3.08 -5.49
N GLY A 141 -7.65 -3.90 -4.71
CA GLY A 141 -9.00 -4.40 -5.02
C GLY A 141 -9.52 -5.37 -3.97
N GLN A 142 -10.81 -5.73 -4.09
CA GLN A 142 -11.42 -6.83 -3.33
C GLN A 142 -10.90 -8.18 -3.81
N LEU A 143 -10.95 -9.21 -2.95
CA LEU A 143 -10.46 -10.54 -3.27
C LEU A 143 -10.97 -11.07 -4.62
N ALA A 144 -12.27 -10.92 -4.90
CA ALA A 144 -12.88 -11.33 -6.15
C ALA A 144 -12.32 -10.60 -7.40
N GLN A 145 -11.81 -9.38 -7.24
CA GLN A 145 -11.19 -8.57 -8.30
C GLN A 145 -9.70 -8.89 -8.47
N VAL A 146 -8.99 -9.15 -7.36
CA VAL A 146 -7.53 -9.37 -7.40
C VAL A 146 -7.18 -10.80 -7.81
N LEU A 147 -8.02 -11.80 -7.48
CA LEU A 147 -7.74 -13.20 -7.84
C LEU A 147 -7.54 -13.40 -9.35
N PRO A 148 -8.45 -12.95 -10.25
CA PRO A 148 -8.25 -13.07 -11.70
C PRO A 148 -6.93 -12.47 -12.19
N VAL A 149 -6.51 -11.33 -11.62
CA VAL A 149 -5.24 -10.67 -11.94
C VAL A 149 -4.07 -11.56 -11.53
N LEU A 150 -4.10 -12.10 -10.31
CA LEU A 150 -3.05 -13.01 -9.82
C LEU A 150 -2.94 -14.28 -10.66
N ASP A 151 -4.06 -14.80 -11.17
CA ASP A 151 -4.05 -15.96 -12.07
C ASP A 151 -3.46 -15.62 -13.43
N ALA A 152 -3.87 -14.48 -14.02
CA ALA A 152 -3.38 -14.02 -15.31
C ALA A 152 -1.90 -13.64 -15.28
N TRP A 153 -1.40 -13.15 -14.14
CA TRP A 153 -0.01 -12.73 -13.95
C TRP A 153 0.80 -13.73 -13.14
N ARG A 154 0.36 -15.00 -13.11
CA ARG A 154 1.02 -16.06 -12.33
C ARG A 154 2.49 -16.30 -12.73
N ASP A 155 2.83 -16.01 -13.98
CA ASP A 155 4.14 -16.16 -14.60
C ASP A 155 4.93 -14.83 -14.69
N LEU A 156 4.33 -13.72 -14.23
CA LEU A 156 4.99 -12.42 -14.25
C LEU A 156 6.13 -12.39 -13.24
N ASP A 157 7.35 -12.23 -13.75
CA ASP A 157 8.62 -12.24 -13.01
C ASP A 157 8.90 -10.86 -12.36
N MET A 158 8.04 -10.47 -11.44
CA MET A 158 8.23 -9.28 -10.60
C MET A 158 7.47 -9.40 -9.27
N PRO A 159 7.83 -8.63 -8.24
CA PRO A 159 7.05 -8.56 -7.03
C PRO A 159 5.64 -7.99 -7.29
N LEU A 160 4.61 -8.73 -6.89
CA LEU A 160 3.23 -8.25 -6.82
C LEU A 160 2.83 -8.05 -5.36
N VAL A 161 2.39 -6.85 -5.02
CA VAL A 161 1.97 -6.48 -3.67
C VAL A 161 0.45 -6.39 -3.65
N ILE A 162 -0.20 -7.22 -2.83
CA ILE A 162 -1.66 -7.21 -2.65
C ILE A 162 -1.98 -6.23 -1.52
N ASP A 163 -2.83 -5.26 -1.80
CA ASP A 163 -3.14 -4.16 -0.89
C ASP A 163 -4.23 -4.52 0.14
N HIS A 164 -4.13 -3.95 1.33
CA HIS A 164 -5.13 -4.00 2.42
C HIS A 164 -5.83 -5.35 2.64
N MET A 165 -5.07 -6.45 2.78
CA MET A 165 -5.64 -7.80 2.97
C MET A 165 -6.66 -8.20 1.88
N ALA A 166 -6.46 -7.73 0.64
CA ALA A 166 -7.39 -7.88 -0.48
C ALA A 166 -8.82 -7.37 -0.16
N ARG A 167 -8.92 -6.33 0.68
CA ARG A 167 -10.18 -5.68 1.12
C ARG A 167 -11.23 -6.69 1.62
N GLN A 168 -10.79 -7.75 2.30
CA GLN A 168 -11.70 -8.75 2.84
C GLN A 168 -12.49 -8.21 4.02
N ASP A 169 -13.80 -8.47 4.01
CA ASP A 169 -14.71 -8.12 5.10
C ASP A 169 -14.53 -9.12 6.25
N ALA A 170 -13.99 -8.64 7.37
CA ALA A 170 -13.75 -9.43 8.57
C ALA A 170 -15.03 -9.67 9.39
N THR A 171 -16.13 -8.99 9.06
CA THR A 171 -17.40 -9.07 9.80
C THR A 171 -18.35 -10.14 9.24
N ARG A 172 -17.97 -10.80 8.15
CA ARG A 172 -18.76 -11.82 7.46
C ARG A 172 -18.03 -13.15 7.42
N GLU A 173 -18.79 -14.21 7.12
CA GLU A 173 -18.19 -15.50 6.76
C GLU A 173 -17.32 -15.34 5.51
N TRP A 174 -16.11 -15.89 5.56
CA TRP A 174 -15.18 -15.81 4.45
C TRP A 174 -15.49 -16.85 3.39
N ASP A 175 -15.32 -16.48 2.12
CA ASP A 175 -15.22 -17.43 1.02
C ASP A 175 -13.93 -18.25 1.19
N GLU A 176 -14.04 -19.39 1.88
CA GLU A 176 -12.91 -20.30 2.15
C GLU A 176 -12.19 -20.78 0.88
N PRO A 177 -12.88 -21.22 -0.19
CA PRO A 177 -12.24 -21.52 -1.47
C PRO A 177 -11.41 -20.35 -2.04
N ALA A 178 -11.95 -19.13 -2.04
CA ALA A 178 -11.26 -17.96 -2.56
C ALA A 178 -10.05 -17.58 -1.67
N LEU A 179 -10.20 -17.65 -0.34
CA LEU A 179 -9.13 -17.35 0.60
C LEU A 179 -7.98 -18.36 0.47
N LYS A 180 -8.29 -19.67 0.35
CA LYS A 180 -7.30 -20.70 0.05
C LYS A 180 -6.59 -20.48 -1.28
N ARG A 181 -7.28 -19.91 -2.27
CA ARG A 181 -6.66 -19.54 -3.56
C ARG A 181 -5.67 -18.39 -3.39
N LEU A 182 -6.01 -17.37 -2.60
CA LEU A 182 -5.09 -16.31 -2.24
C LEU A 182 -3.86 -16.86 -1.50
N GLU A 183 -4.06 -17.74 -0.51
CA GLU A 183 -2.97 -18.39 0.24
C GLU A 183 -2.01 -19.15 -0.68
N ARG A 184 -2.52 -19.86 -1.71
CA ARG A 184 -1.69 -20.52 -2.73
C ARG A 184 -0.87 -19.52 -3.56
N HIS A 185 -1.45 -18.37 -3.91
CA HIS A 185 -0.70 -17.30 -4.57
C HIS A 185 0.39 -16.73 -3.65
N LEU A 186 0.10 -16.49 -2.37
CA LEU A 186 1.05 -15.95 -1.39
C LEU A 186 2.23 -16.89 -1.07
N ALA A 187 2.12 -18.19 -1.41
CA ALA A 187 3.23 -19.13 -1.34
C ALA A 187 4.34 -18.83 -2.39
N HIS A 188 4.02 -18.08 -3.45
CA HIS A 188 5.00 -17.68 -4.46
C HIS A 188 5.95 -16.61 -3.90
N PRO A 189 7.28 -16.72 -4.12
CA PRO A 189 8.27 -15.86 -3.46
C PRO A 189 8.17 -14.37 -3.84
N GLN A 190 7.56 -14.06 -4.98
CA GLN A 190 7.32 -12.69 -5.45
C GLN A 190 5.90 -12.17 -5.13
N ARG A 191 5.14 -12.82 -4.25
CA ARG A 191 3.81 -12.33 -3.83
C ARG A 191 3.86 -11.79 -2.42
N TRP A 192 3.54 -10.51 -2.31
CA TRP A 192 3.61 -9.71 -1.09
C TRP A 192 2.21 -9.28 -0.67
N LEU A 193 2.06 -8.97 0.62
CA LEU A 193 0.78 -8.58 1.19
C LEU A 193 0.96 -7.39 2.14
N LYS A 194 0.09 -6.39 2.02
CA LYS A 194 -0.06 -5.33 3.02
C LYS A 194 -1.13 -5.73 4.04
N LEU A 195 -0.73 -5.82 5.31
CA LEU A 195 -1.62 -6.03 6.47
C LEU A 195 -2.22 -4.70 6.97
N SER A 196 -2.57 -3.81 6.04
CA SER A 196 -3.16 -2.49 6.31
C SER A 196 -4.69 -2.51 6.11
N GLY A 197 -5.36 -1.40 6.45
CA GLY A 197 -6.78 -1.22 6.18
C GLY A 197 -7.71 -2.09 7.04
N VAL A 198 -7.36 -2.30 8.31
CA VAL A 198 -8.21 -3.07 9.26
C VAL A 198 -9.55 -2.37 9.52
N ASP A 199 -9.56 -1.05 9.58
CA ASP A 199 -10.77 -0.20 9.62
C ASP A 199 -11.71 -0.52 8.46
N ARG A 200 -11.16 -0.67 7.24
CA ARG A 200 -11.90 -1.04 6.03
C ARG A 200 -12.38 -2.48 6.06
N ALA A 201 -11.56 -3.41 6.55
CA ALA A 201 -11.97 -4.80 6.76
C ALA A 201 -13.13 -4.91 7.77
N MET A 202 -13.19 -3.98 8.71
CA MET A 202 -14.21 -3.88 9.76
C MET A 202 -15.38 -2.95 9.42
N GLN A 203 -15.55 -2.60 8.13
CA GLN A 203 -16.66 -1.76 7.63
C GLN A 203 -16.79 -0.41 8.35
N GLY A 204 -15.65 0.18 8.74
CA GLY A 204 -15.62 1.48 9.43
C GLY A 204 -15.89 1.42 10.93
N ALA A 205 -15.94 0.23 11.53
CA ALA A 205 -16.03 0.11 12.98
C ALA A 205 -14.76 0.70 13.64
N PRO A 206 -14.90 1.47 14.73
CA PRO A 206 -13.74 2.01 15.46
C PRO A 206 -12.98 0.88 16.16
N ALA A 207 -11.73 1.15 16.55
CA ALA A 207 -10.95 0.24 17.37
C ALA A 207 -11.63 -0.06 18.72
N PRO A 208 -11.39 -1.24 19.33
CA PRO A 208 -10.52 -2.33 18.85
C PRO A 208 -11.17 -3.19 17.75
N TRP A 209 -10.34 -3.93 16.99
CA TRP A 209 -10.78 -4.77 15.85
C TRP A 209 -10.56 -6.28 16.06
N PRO A 210 -11.11 -6.89 17.14
CA PRO A 210 -10.84 -8.30 17.45
C PRO A 210 -11.34 -9.27 16.38
N ALA A 211 -12.41 -8.92 15.65
CA ALA A 211 -12.96 -9.78 14.58
C ALA A 211 -12.02 -9.88 13.35
N ALA A 212 -11.15 -8.89 13.12
CA ALA A 212 -10.17 -8.92 12.04
C ALA A 212 -8.89 -9.70 12.38
N LEU A 213 -8.63 -9.95 13.67
CA LEU A 213 -7.40 -10.59 14.14
C LEU A 213 -7.18 -12.00 13.54
N PRO A 214 -8.21 -12.89 13.47
CA PRO A 214 -8.06 -14.20 12.84
C PRO A 214 -7.71 -14.12 11.34
N LEU A 215 -8.32 -13.20 10.59
CA LEU A 215 -8.03 -12.97 9.18
C LEU A 215 -6.59 -12.50 8.98
N ALA A 216 -6.18 -11.47 9.71
CA ALA A 216 -4.85 -10.87 9.61
C ALA A 216 -3.75 -11.88 9.97
N ARG A 217 -3.95 -12.69 11.04
CA ARG A 217 -3.00 -13.75 11.43
C ARG A 217 -2.90 -14.86 10.40
N ARG A 218 -4.04 -15.27 9.82
CA ARG A 218 -4.06 -16.28 8.75
C ARG A 218 -3.28 -15.82 7.52
N LEU A 219 -3.52 -14.59 7.08
CA LEU A 219 -2.82 -14.01 5.94
C LEU A 219 -1.33 -13.76 6.22
N LEU A 220 -0.98 -13.32 7.44
CA LEU A 220 0.41 -13.22 7.88
C LEU A 220 1.11 -14.59 7.83
N ALA A 221 0.46 -15.67 8.25
CA ALA A 221 1.04 -17.01 8.18
C ALA A 221 1.37 -17.43 6.74
N ALA A 222 0.50 -17.11 5.77
CA ALA A 222 0.72 -17.41 4.36
C ALA A 222 1.88 -16.60 3.72
N ALA A 223 2.13 -15.39 4.22
CA ALA A 223 3.09 -14.45 3.63
C ALA A 223 4.13 -13.92 4.62
N ARG A 224 4.51 -14.67 5.67
CA ARG A 224 5.30 -14.15 6.81
C ARG A 224 6.54 -13.34 6.45
N GLN A 225 7.30 -13.79 5.45
CA GLN A 225 8.52 -13.10 4.98
C GLN A 225 8.24 -12.02 3.93
N ARG A 226 6.99 -11.82 3.51
CA ARG A 226 6.55 -10.90 2.43
C ARG A 226 5.33 -10.08 2.85
N ALA A 227 5.04 -10.08 4.16
CA ALA A 227 4.00 -9.27 4.77
C ALA A 227 4.65 -7.95 5.23
N ILE A 228 3.99 -6.86 4.87
CA ILE A 228 4.36 -5.48 5.19
C ILE A 228 3.12 -4.74 5.70
N TRP A 229 3.27 -3.51 6.17
CA TRP A 229 2.18 -2.72 6.73
C TRP A 229 2.26 -1.26 6.36
N GLY A 230 1.12 -0.57 6.38
CA GLY A 230 1.04 0.88 6.31
C GLY A 230 -0.26 1.39 6.93
N THR A 231 -0.29 2.68 7.27
CA THR A 231 -1.45 3.31 7.90
C THR A 231 -2.62 3.49 6.94
N ASP A 232 -2.32 3.68 5.64
CA ASP A 232 -3.25 4.20 4.64
C ASP A 232 -3.66 5.67 4.90
N TRP A 233 -2.83 6.41 5.66
CA TRP A 233 -3.00 7.84 5.90
C TRP A 233 -3.11 8.62 4.58
N PRO A 234 -3.99 9.62 4.44
CA PRO A 234 -4.87 10.20 5.46
C PRO A 234 -6.27 9.58 5.43
N HIS A 235 -6.38 8.29 5.15
CA HIS A 235 -7.61 7.49 5.19
C HIS A 235 -8.66 7.92 4.13
N PRO A 236 -8.30 7.96 2.83
CA PRO A 236 -9.23 8.40 1.79
C PRO A 236 -10.44 7.44 1.66
N ASN A 237 -11.61 7.99 1.35
CA ASN A 237 -12.84 7.21 1.16
C ASN A 237 -13.14 6.27 2.35
N ILE A 238 -12.87 6.72 3.58
CA ILE A 238 -13.16 5.94 4.78
C ILE A 238 -14.67 5.90 5.05
N GLN A 239 -15.12 4.78 5.60
CA GLN A 239 -16.44 4.63 6.20
C GLN A 239 -16.28 4.75 7.72
N GLY A 240 -17.18 5.48 8.38
CA GLY A 240 -17.07 5.70 9.82
C GLY A 240 -16.00 6.74 10.21
N PRO A 241 -15.58 6.78 11.48
CA PRO A 241 -14.59 7.72 11.97
C PRO A 241 -13.18 7.41 11.44
N VAL A 242 -12.36 8.45 11.28
CA VAL A 242 -10.93 8.31 10.98
C VAL A 242 -10.25 7.56 12.13
N PRO A 243 -9.51 6.46 11.87
CA PRO A 243 -8.85 5.69 12.91
C PRO A 243 -7.67 6.46 13.49
N ASP A 244 -7.33 6.17 14.74
CA ASP A 244 -6.06 6.59 15.31
C ASP A 244 -4.94 5.71 14.71
N ASP A 245 -3.94 6.34 14.07
CA ASP A 245 -2.84 5.64 13.41
C ASP A 245 -1.99 4.81 14.40
N GLY A 246 -1.93 5.24 15.67
CA GLY A 246 -1.30 4.48 16.75
C GLY A 246 -2.06 3.20 17.10
N GLN A 247 -3.39 3.22 17.05
CA GLN A 247 -4.23 2.03 17.22
C GLN A 247 -4.08 1.05 16.05
N LEU A 248 -3.90 1.54 14.81
CA LEU A 248 -3.57 0.70 13.65
C LEU A 248 -2.24 -0.03 13.84
N LEU A 249 -1.23 0.66 14.36
CA LEU A 249 0.07 0.07 14.69
C LEU A 249 -0.03 -0.94 15.84
N ASP A 250 -0.74 -0.58 16.93
CA ASP A 250 -0.98 -1.48 18.08
C ASP A 250 -1.71 -2.77 17.62
N PHE A 251 -2.69 -2.68 16.71
CA PHE A 251 -3.36 -3.84 16.12
C PHE A 251 -2.38 -4.74 15.36
N LEU A 252 -1.49 -4.17 14.54
CA LEU A 252 -0.51 -5.00 13.83
C LEU A 252 0.45 -5.70 14.79
N VAL A 253 0.89 -5.01 15.85
CA VAL A 253 1.73 -5.61 16.89
C VAL A 253 1.01 -6.83 17.51
N GLU A 254 -0.28 -6.72 17.77
CA GLU A 254 -1.11 -7.84 18.24
C GLU A 254 -1.22 -8.98 17.20
N VAL A 255 -1.37 -8.65 15.91
CA VAL A 255 -1.37 -9.64 14.82
C VAL A 255 -0.05 -10.40 14.79
N CYS A 256 1.08 -9.71 14.95
CA CYS A 256 2.41 -10.31 14.93
C CYS A 256 2.64 -11.29 16.10
N GLY A 257 2.10 -10.98 17.28
CA GLY A 257 2.14 -11.85 18.48
C GLY A 257 3.51 -11.98 19.16
N ASP A 258 4.61 -11.65 18.48
CA ASP A 258 5.97 -11.64 19.03
C ASP A 258 6.86 -10.58 18.36
N ALA A 259 7.96 -10.21 19.03
CA ALA A 259 8.86 -9.16 18.60
C ALA A 259 9.64 -9.49 17.31
N ALA A 260 9.96 -10.76 17.07
CA ALA A 260 10.70 -11.17 15.87
C ALA A 260 9.81 -11.07 14.62
N THR A 261 8.55 -11.48 14.74
CA THR A 261 7.53 -11.30 13.70
C THR A 261 7.27 -9.81 13.44
N ALA A 262 7.15 -9.00 14.49
CA ALA A 262 6.96 -7.56 14.35
C ALA A 262 8.15 -6.90 13.65
N GLN A 263 9.40 -7.22 14.03
CA GLN A 263 10.61 -6.74 13.36
C GLN A 263 10.61 -7.11 11.87
N ALA A 264 10.27 -8.35 11.54
CA ALA A 264 10.20 -8.79 10.14
C ALA A 264 9.17 -7.99 9.34
N VAL A 265 7.94 -7.85 9.84
CA VAL A 265 6.83 -7.20 9.12
C VAL A 265 6.99 -5.68 9.03
N LEU A 266 7.45 -5.04 10.10
CA LEU A 266 7.53 -3.58 10.22
C LEU A 266 8.86 -3.00 9.75
N VAL A 267 9.91 -3.80 9.55
CA VAL A 267 11.25 -3.29 9.20
C VAL A 267 11.92 -4.10 8.11
N ASP A 268 12.15 -5.40 8.33
CA ASP A 268 13.05 -6.17 7.46
C ASP A 268 12.41 -6.47 6.09
N ASN A 269 11.13 -6.83 6.07
CA ASN A 269 10.38 -7.10 4.84
C ASN A 269 10.21 -5.82 4.00
N PRO A 270 9.76 -4.66 4.55
CA PRO A 270 9.73 -3.40 3.83
C PRO A 270 11.08 -3.03 3.23
N LYS A 271 12.15 -3.09 4.03
CA LYS A 271 13.50 -2.77 3.56
C LYS A 271 13.85 -3.58 2.31
N ARG A 272 13.62 -4.90 2.33
CA ARG A 272 13.95 -5.81 1.22
C ARG A 272 13.09 -5.62 -0.04
N LEU A 273 11.89 -5.04 0.09
CA LEU A 273 11.02 -4.77 -1.05
C LEU A 273 11.38 -3.44 -1.75
N TYR A 274 11.74 -2.42 -0.96
CA TYR A 274 11.86 -1.04 -1.46
C TYR A 274 13.31 -0.56 -1.63
N PHE A 275 14.31 -1.27 -1.08
CA PHE A 275 15.74 -0.90 -1.05
C PHE A 275 16.64 -2.11 -1.31
#